data_AF-A0A6A4UT90-F1
#
_entry.id   AF-A0A6A4UT90-F1
#
_cell.length_a   1.000
_cell.length_b   1.000
_cell.length_c   1.000
_cell.angle_alpha   90.00
_cell.angle_beta   90.00
_cell.angle_gamma   90.00
#
_symmetry.space_group_name_H-M   'P 1'
#
loop_
_entity.id
_entity.type
_entity.pdbx_description
1 polymer ?
#
loop_
_entity_poly.entity_id
_entity_poly.type
_entity_poly.pdbx_seq_one_letter_code
_entity_poly.pdbx_strand_id
1 'polypeptide(L)'
;MLKRPTVSARLLARIAGRCISMMAAVFPAKLKLRNIYRLLNSRMSWDEAMPWSPEAREDLSWWLTSLDGWNGRLLVPPASCDLQLSTDASETGWGATLSTPVAQTASGFWRPEQLERMFGPHTIDRFASLSTALLPVYNSRFRDPGTAGVDALGQNDWQQHNNFINPPFRLVARVLDAVQAQRAEATLIAPMLPGQPWMERLRRLSVCPPLRLPPVTQACIPLLPHQQIEPHRNRRWTLFAWRISGEPG
;
A
#
# COMPACT_ATOMS: atom_id res chain seq x y z
N MET A 1 23.07 25.53 37.44
CA MET A 1 23.88 26.61 36.84
C MET A 1 23.36 27.99 37.21
N LEU A 2 22.08 28.30 36.95
CA LEU A 2 21.46 29.59 37.32
C LEU A 2 21.43 29.87 38.82
N LYS A 3 21.74 28.91 39.70
CA LYS A 3 21.86 29.11 41.15
C LYS A 3 23.20 29.76 41.57
N ARG A 4 24.21 29.80 40.69
CA ARG A 4 25.48 30.48 40.94
C ARG A 4 25.35 31.97 40.60
N PRO A 5 26.02 32.87 41.35
CA PRO A 5 25.90 34.31 41.14
C PRO A 5 26.58 34.79 39.84
N THR A 6 27.56 34.04 39.34
CA THR A 6 28.36 34.38 38.16
C THR A 6 28.48 33.21 37.19
N VAL A 7 28.88 33.51 35.95
CA VAL A 7 29.14 32.55 34.87
C VAL A 7 30.38 32.96 34.08
N SER A 8 31.20 32.00 33.66
CA SER A 8 32.32 32.33 32.78
C SER A 8 31.83 32.65 31.37
N ALA A 9 32.46 33.63 30.71
CA ALA A 9 32.09 34.00 29.34
C ALA A 9 32.20 32.81 28.37
N ARG A 10 33.23 31.97 28.52
CA ARG A 10 33.40 30.73 27.74
C ARG A 10 32.24 29.75 27.94
N LEU A 11 31.76 29.57 29.17
CA LEU A 11 30.62 28.69 29.43
C LEU A 11 29.32 29.26 28.83
N LEU A 12 29.10 30.57 28.99
CA LEU A 12 27.92 31.24 28.46
C LEU A 12 27.87 31.17 26.92
N ALA A 13 29.01 31.33 26.24
CA ALA A 13 29.10 31.19 24.78
C ALA A 13 28.85 29.75 24.31
N ARG A 14 29.35 28.74 25.04
CA ARG A 14 29.03 27.32 24.75
C ARG A 14 27.53 27.04 24.81
N ILE A 15 26.84 27.66 25.78
CA ILE A 15 25.38 27.50 25.93
C ILE A 15 24.65 28.21 24.81
N ALA A 16 25.03 29.45 24.49
CA ALA A 16 24.48 30.19 23.36
C ALA A 16 24.64 29.41 22.04
N GLY A 17 25.80 28.79 21.80
CA GLY A 17 26.04 27.94 20.63
C GLY A 17 25.12 26.72 20.55
N ARG A 18 24.85 26.05 21.68
CA ARG A 18 23.88 24.95 21.74
C ARG A 18 22.46 25.43 21.44
N CYS A 19 22.06 26.56 22.01
CA CYS A 19 20.77 27.17 21.73
C CYS A 19 20.61 27.57 20.24
N ILE A 20 21.68 28.07 19.61
CA ILE A 20 21.71 28.35 18.16
C ILE A 20 21.47 27.07 17.35
N SER A 21 22.14 25.96 17.67
CA SER A 21 21.92 24.71 16.95
C SER A 21 20.48 24.18 17.07
N MET A 22 19.74 24.62 18.09
CA MET A 22 18.34 24.24 18.31
C MET A 22 17.32 25.23 17.74
N MET A 23 17.74 26.33 17.09
CA MET A 23 16.81 27.34 16.56
C MET A 23 15.85 26.80 15.50
N ALA A 24 16.24 25.75 14.77
CA ALA A 24 15.36 25.10 13.79
C ALA A 24 14.21 24.33 14.46
N ALA A 25 14.41 23.83 15.68
CA ALA A 25 13.41 23.09 16.45
C ALA A 25 12.57 24.02 17.35
N VAL A 26 13.15 25.08 17.90
CA VAL A 26 12.51 25.94 18.91
C VAL A 26 12.24 27.33 18.32
N PHE A 27 11.02 27.59 17.87
CA PHE A 27 10.65 28.82 17.14
C PHE A 27 10.96 30.16 17.87
N PRO A 28 10.62 30.34 19.17
CA PRO A 28 10.94 31.58 19.89
C PRO A 28 12.41 31.70 20.34
N ALA A 29 13.26 30.69 20.07
CA ALA A 29 14.66 30.63 20.50
C ALA A 29 15.47 31.87 20.14
N LYS A 30 15.29 32.37 18.93
CA LYS A 30 16.09 33.50 18.41
C LYS A 30 15.86 34.78 19.21
N LEU A 31 14.66 34.97 19.78
CA LEU A 31 14.32 36.11 20.62
C LEU A 31 14.93 35.99 22.03
N LYS A 32 15.10 34.74 22.51
CA LYS A 32 15.61 34.39 23.85
C LYS A 32 17.13 34.20 23.90
N LEU A 33 17.85 34.75 22.92
CA LEU A 33 19.31 34.80 22.88
C LEU A 33 19.87 36.22 22.95
N ARG A 34 19.02 37.24 22.75
CA ARG A 34 19.47 38.65 22.67
C ARG A 34 20.16 39.11 23.94
N ASN A 35 19.58 38.82 25.11
CA ASN A 35 20.14 39.27 26.38
C ASN A 35 21.41 38.48 26.75
N ILE A 36 21.49 37.20 26.34
CA ILE A 36 22.69 36.36 26.49
C ILE A 36 23.85 36.93 25.66
N TYR A 37 23.60 37.32 24.40
CA TYR A 37 24.63 37.95 23.56
C TYR A 37 25.01 39.36 24.06
N ARG A 38 24.07 40.12 24.62
CA ARG A 38 24.38 41.41 25.25
C ARG A 38 25.36 41.24 26.43
N LEU A 39 25.10 40.26 27.30
CA LEU A 39 25.99 39.93 28.42
C LEU A 39 27.34 39.39 27.94
N LEU A 40 27.36 38.57 26.88
CA LEU A 40 28.62 38.12 26.29
C LEU A 40 29.44 39.28 25.74
N ASN A 41 28.82 40.29 25.13
CA ASN A 41 29.54 41.42 24.54
C ASN A 41 30.14 42.39 25.56
N SER A 42 29.74 42.33 26.83
CA SER A 42 30.37 43.10 27.90
C SER A 42 31.62 42.44 28.51
N ARG A 43 32.02 41.26 28.02
CA ARG A 43 33.19 40.53 28.52
C ARG A 43 34.51 41.25 28.17
N MET A 44 35.45 41.27 29.11
CA MET A 44 36.84 41.66 28.86
C MET A 44 37.74 40.45 28.59
N SER A 45 37.40 39.27 29.14
CA SER A 45 38.11 38.01 28.89
C SER A 45 37.16 36.81 28.78
N TRP A 46 37.62 35.75 28.11
CA TRP A 46 36.85 34.49 27.98
C TRP A 46 36.76 33.70 29.28
N ASP A 47 37.73 33.86 30.18
CA ASP A 47 37.80 33.18 31.47
C ASP A 47 37.27 34.05 32.63
N GLU A 48 36.78 35.25 32.32
CA GLU A 48 36.18 36.16 33.28
C GLU A 48 34.86 35.62 33.84
N ALA A 49 34.66 35.77 35.15
CA ALA A 49 33.40 35.50 35.83
C ALA A 49 32.46 36.71 35.73
N MET A 50 31.47 36.63 34.84
CA MET A 50 30.50 37.70 34.64
C MET A 50 29.27 37.51 35.56
N PRO A 51 28.76 38.57 36.20
CA PRO A 51 27.50 38.51 36.93
C PRO A 51 26.32 38.32 35.96
N TRP A 52 25.28 37.63 36.42
CA TRP A 52 24.06 37.49 35.62
C TRP A 52 23.29 38.80 35.55
N SER A 53 22.98 39.28 34.34
CA SER A 53 21.89 40.24 34.15
C SER A 53 20.54 39.54 34.40
N PRO A 54 19.56 40.19 35.05
CA PRO A 54 18.22 39.63 35.29
C PRO A 54 17.59 39.05 34.01
N GLU A 55 17.72 39.75 32.89
CA GLU A 55 17.11 39.41 31.61
C GLU A 55 17.75 38.16 30.98
N ALA A 56 19.08 38.01 31.08
CA ALA A 56 19.76 36.80 30.61
C ALA A 56 19.41 35.57 31.45
N ARG A 57 19.14 35.76 32.75
CA ARG A 57 18.71 34.70 33.65
C ARG A 57 17.29 34.24 33.32
N GLU A 58 16.40 35.19 33.02
CA GLU A 58 15.04 34.92 32.55
C GLU A 58 15.04 34.16 31.22
N ASP A 59 15.82 34.60 30.23
CA ASP A 59 15.95 33.93 28.94
C ASP A 59 16.41 32.47 29.11
N LEU A 60 17.45 32.22 29.91
CA LEU A 60 17.93 30.87 30.17
C LEU A 60 16.94 30.02 30.99
N SER A 61 16.19 30.63 31.90
CA SER A 61 15.13 29.94 32.64
C SER A 61 14.02 29.50 31.69
N TRP A 62 13.64 30.36 30.73
CA TRP A 62 12.66 30.03 29.70
C TRP A 62 13.13 28.86 28.82
N TRP A 63 14.42 28.84 28.44
CA TRP A 63 15.00 27.71 27.71
C TRP A 63 14.85 26.40 28.47
N LEU A 64 15.13 26.39 29.78
CA LEU A 64 15.01 25.17 30.58
C LEU A 64 13.58 24.66 30.71
N THR A 65 12.58 25.55 30.75
CA THR A 65 11.18 25.15 30.93
C THR A 65 10.45 24.85 29.64
N SER A 66 10.90 25.41 28.51
CA SER A 66 10.15 25.37 27.25
C SER A 66 10.67 24.32 26.27
N LEU A 67 11.87 23.76 26.47
CA LEU A 67 12.48 22.81 25.53
C LEU A 67 11.60 21.58 25.26
N ASP A 68 10.95 21.03 26.28
CA ASP A 68 10.11 19.84 26.14
C ASP A 68 8.84 20.11 25.32
N GLY A 69 8.28 21.33 25.41
CA GLY A 69 7.06 21.72 24.69
C GLY A 69 7.28 22.09 23.21
N TRP A 70 8.52 22.27 22.79
CA TRP A 70 8.89 22.65 21.41
C TRP A 70 9.71 21.57 20.68
N ASN A 71 9.93 20.41 21.30
CA ASN A 71 10.64 19.30 20.67
C ASN A 71 9.72 18.57 19.68
N GLY A 72 10.13 18.49 18.40
CA GLY A 72 9.45 17.62 17.41
C GLY A 72 8.67 18.31 16.29
N ARG A 73 9.17 19.40 15.70
CA ARG A 73 8.53 19.97 14.50
C ARG A 73 8.72 19.04 13.28
N LEU A 74 7.61 18.73 12.61
CA LEU A 74 7.63 18.16 11.26
C LEU A 74 8.27 19.17 10.31
N LEU A 75 9.40 18.81 9.68
CA LEU A 75 10.15 19.64 8.73
C LEU A 75 9.31 20.11 7.53
N VAL A 76 8.22 19.41 7.27
CA VAL A 76 7.22 19.74 6.25
C VAL A 76 5.89 19.86 6.97
N PRO A 77 5.19 21.00 6.95
CA PRO A 77 3.80 21.05 7.43
C PRO A 77 3.01 19.98 6.65
N PRO A 78 2.18 19.16 7.30
CA PRO A 78 1.37 18.20 6.56
C PRO A 78 0.61 18.98 5.49
N ALA A 79 0.73 18.52 4.24
CA ALA A 79 -0.08 19.06 3.14
C ALA A 79 -1.53 19.15 3.63
N SER A 80 -2.27 20.19 3.22
CA SER A 80 -3.71 20.26 3.49
C SER A 80 -4.32 18.95 3.04
N CYS A 81 -4.71 18.12 3.99
CA CYS A 81 -5.34 16.85 3.70
C CYS A 81 -6.80 17.18 3.46
N ASP A 82 -7.14 17.45 2.20
CA ASP A 82 -8.51 17.78 1.81
C ASP A 82 -9.45 16.59 2.08
N LEU A 83 -8.91 15.37 1.98
CA LEU A 83 -9.62 14.11 2.21
C LEU A 83 -8.66 13.06 2.77
N GLN A 84 -9.06 12.41 3.88
CA GLN A 84 -8.34 11.27 4.45
C GLN A 84 -9.18 9.99 4.25
N LEU A 85 -8.63 9.04 3.48
CA LEU A 85 -9.21 7.71 3.28
C LEU A 85 -8.44 6.71 4.16
N SER A 86 -9.14 6.03 5.06
CA SER A 86 -8.59 4.93 5.85
C SER A 86 -9.13 3.62 5.30
N THR A 87 -8.24 2.72 4.91
CA THR A 87 -8.61 1.37 4.43
C THR A 87 -8.04 0.32 5.37
N ASP A 88 -8.80 -0.72 5.70
CA ASP A 88 -8.24 -1.89 6.39
C ASP A 88 -7.72 -2.92 5.38
N ALA A 89 -6.60 -3.54 5.70
CA ALA A 89 -6.06 -4.65 4.92
C ALA A 89 -6.52 -5.96 5.56
N SER A 90 -7.63 -6.52 5.07
CA SER A 90 -8.13 -7.84 5.48
C SER A 90 -7.92 -8.89 4.38
N GLU A 91 -7.65 -10.13 4.79
CA GLU A 91 -7.52 -11.27 3.88
C GLU A 91 -8.88 -11.82 3.41
N THR A 92 -9.99 -11.38 4.03
CA THR A 92 -11.35 -11.90 3.77
C THR A 92 -12.32 -10.82 3.27
N GLY A 93 -11.96 -9.55 3.36
CA GLY A 93 -12.74 -8.44 2.85
C GLY A 93 -11.95 -7.15 2.72
N TRP A 94 -12.65 -6.08 2.38
CA TRP A 94 -12.13 -4.72 2.34
C TRP A 94 -13.10 -3.77 3.02
N GLY A 95 -12.56 -2.74 3.64
CA GLY A 95 -13.28 -1.65 4.24
C GLY A 95 -12.53 -0.36 3.97
N ALA A 96 -13.30 0.71 3.78
CA ALA A 96 -12.79 2.05 3.59
C ALA A 96 -13.70 3.03 4.33
N THR A 97 -13.08 3.96 5.06
CA THR A 97 -13.77 5.09 5.67
C THR A 97 -13.16 6.38 5.14
N LEU A 98 -14.00 7.25 4.59
CA LEU A 98 -13.61 8.57 4.16
C LEU A 98 -13.95 9.55 5.28
N SER A 99 -12.95 10.28 5.77
CA SER A 99 -13.10 11.29 6.80
C SER A 99 -13.67 12.59 6.19
N THR A 100 -15.00 12.63 6.02
CA THR A 100 -15.79 13.83 5.65
C THR A 100 -16.74 14.23 6.79
N PRO A 101 -17.32 15.45 6.81
CA PRO A 101 -18.28 15.89 7.85
C PRO A 101 -19.47 14.93 8.01
N VAL A 102 -19.83 14.24 6.94
CA VAL A 102 -20.69 13.05 6.95
C VAL A 102 -19.79 11.85 6.70
N ALA A 103 -19.70 10.92 7.65
CA ALA A 103 -18.85 9.74 7.51
C ALA A 103 -19.37 8.87 6.35
N GLN A 104 -18.54 8.68 5.33
CA GLN A 104 -18.82 7.75 4.24
C GLN A 104 -18.03 6.48 4.47
N THR A 105 -18.73 5.35 4.48
CA THR A 105 -18.12 4.04 4.64
C THR A 105 -18.44 3.18 3.43
N ALA A 106 -17.46 2.36 3.04
CA ALA A 106 -17.64 1.32 2.06
C ALA A 106 -17.00 0.05 2.62
N SER A 107 -17.68 -1.09 2.50
CA SER A 107 -17.12 -2.37 2.91
C SER A 107 -17.67 -3.50 2.06
N GLY A 108 -16.89 -4.58 1.98
CA GLY A 108 -17.24 -5.77 1.22
C GLY A 108 -16.40 -6.97 1.62
N PHE A 109 -16.86 -8.14 1.20
CA PHE A 109 -16.10 -9.38 1.30
C PHE A 109 -15.50 -9.71 -0.07
N TRP A 110 -14.31 -10.31 -0.10
CA TRP A 110 -13.74 -10.87 -1.32
C TRP A 110 -14.55 -12.10 -1.76
N ARG A 111 -15.71 -11.89 -2.38
CA ARG A 111 -16.61 -12.94 -2.88
C ARG A 111 -16.65 -12.98 -4.40
N PRO A 112 -17.12 -14.09 -5.03
CA PRO A 112 -17.29 -14.18 -6.48
C PRO A 112 -18.09 -12.99 -7.06
N GLU A 113 -19.12 -12.52 -6.33
CA GLU A 113 -19.91 -11.34 -6.71
C GLU A 113 -19.07 -10.06 -6.91
N GLN A 114 -17.93 -9.94 -6.22
CA GLN A 114 -17.06 -8.78 -6.35
C GLN A 114 -16.27 -8.83 -7.67
N LEU A 115 -15.86 -10.02 -8.11
CA LEU A 115 -15.22 -10.19 -9.41
C LEU A 115 -16.19 -9.84 -10.55
N GLU A 116 -17.44 -10.27 -10.44
CA GLU A 116 -18.49 -9.91 -11.39
C GLU A 116 -18.82 -8.41 -11.36
N ARG A 117 -18.81 -7.78 -10.18
CA ARG A 117 -18.97 -6.31 -10.08
C ARG A 117 -17.82 -5.53 -10.73
N MET A 118 -16.59 -6.03 -10.61
CA MET A 118 -15.40 -5.31 -11.10
C MET A 118 -15.14 -5.55 -12.58
N PHE A 119 -15.24 -6.81 -13.02
CA PHE A 119 -14.81 -7.25 -14.36
C PHE A 119 -15.91 -7.96 -15.14
N GLY A 120 -17.08 -8.15 -14.54
CA GLY A 120 -18.21 -8.82 -15.18
C GLY A 120 -19.16 -7.87 -15.92
N PRO A 121 -20.30 -8.41 -16.41
CA PRO A 121 -20.66 -9.82 -16.33
C PRO A 121 -19.75 -10.66 -17.24
N HIS A 122 -19.17 -11.73 -16.71
CA HIS A 122 -18.46 -12.70 -17.55
C HIS A 122 -19.49 -13.52 -18.33
N THR A 123 -19.25 -13.69 -19.63
CA THR A 123 -20.19 -14.35 -20.52
C THR A 123 -19.87 -15.82 -20.74
N ILE A 124 -18.63 -16.24 -20.48
CA ILE A 124 -18.18 -17.61 -20.70
C ILE A 124 -17.05 -18.02 -19.75
N ASP A 125 -17.12 -19.24 -19.23
CA ASP A 125 -16.05 -19.88 -18.47
C ASP A 125 -15.21 -20.74 -19.42
N ARG A 126 -13.97 -20.33 -19.68
CA ARG A 126 -13.11 -21.01 -20.66
C ARG A 126 -12.50 -22.30 -20.14
N PHE A 127 -12.46 -22.56 -18.83
CA PHE A 127 -11.78 -23.73 -18.28
C PHE A 127 -12.64 -24.40 -17.22
N ALA A 128 -13.66 -25.13 -17.68
CA ALA A 128 -14.61 -25.79 -16.80
C ALA A 128 -14.94 -27.23 -17.22
N SER A 129 -15.75 -27.88 -16.38
CA SER A 129 -16.50 -29.09 -16.69
C SER A 129 -17.93 -28.92 -16.17
N LEU A 130 -18.81 -29.86 -16.48
CA LEU A 130 -20.17 -29.90 -15.95
C LEU A 130 -20.26 -29.73 -14.42
N SER A 131 -19.28 -30.22 -13.67
CA SER A 131 -19.27 -30.16 -12.21
C SER A 131 -18.58 -28.92 -11.63
N THR A 132 -17.88 -28.14 -12.46
CA THR A 132 -17.05 -27.00 -11.98
C THR A 132 -17.36 -25.69 -12.69
N ALA A 133 -18.28 -25.68 -13.65
CA ALA A 133 -18.66 -24.49 -14.38
C ALA A 133 -19.18 -23.41 -13.41
N LEU A 134 -18.59 -22.22 -13.48
CA LEU A 134 -19.03 -21.07 -12.70
C LEU A 134 -20.05 -20.21 -13.46
N LEU A 135 -20.19 -20.45 -14.77
CA LEU A 135 -21.07 -19.71 -15.67
C LEU A 135 -21.96 -20.68 -16.47
N PRO A 136 -23.16 -20.25 -16.91
CA PRO A 136 -24.06 -21.10 -17.70
C PRO A 136 -23.46 -21.55 -19.04
N VAL A 137 -22.59 -20.73 -19.62
CA VAL A 137 -21.87 -21.02 -20.87
C VAL A 137 -20.41 -21.29 -20.53
N TYR A 138 -19.87 -22.43 -20.95
CA TYR A 138 -18.49 -22.80 -20.67
C TYR A 138 -17.87 -23.70 -21.75
N ASN A 139 -16.53 -23.69 -21.82
CA ASN A 139 -15.76 -24.66 -22.59
C ASN A 139 -15.18 -25.73 -21.68
N SER A 140 -15.07 -26.95 -22.20
CA SER A 140 -14.54 -28.09 -21.46
C SER A 140 -13.49 -28.87 -22.24
N ARG A 141 -12.65 -29.63 -21.53
CA ARG A 141 -11.55 -30.39 -22.14
C ARG A 141 -12.04 -31.51 -23.05
N PHE A 142 -13.16 -32.13 -22.70
CA PHE A 142 -13.79 -33.22 -23.44
C PHE A 142 -15.25 -32.89 -23.66
N ARG A 143 -15.86 -33.46 -24.69
CA ARG A 143 -17.29 -33.27 -24.92
C ARG A 143 -18.08 -33.77 -23.70
N ASP A 144 -18.94 -32.91 -23.18
CA ASP A 144 -19.93 -33.22 -22.16
C ASP A 144 -21.29 -32.60 -22.58
N PRO A 145 -22.40 -32.89 -21.88
CA PRO A 145 -23.72 -32.43 -22.31
C PRO A 145 -23.95 -30.92 -22.24
N GLY A 146 -23.19 -30.19 -21.42
CA GLY A 146 -23.39 -28.76 -21.18
C GLY A 146 -22.35 -27.85 -21.83
N THR A 147 -21.31 -28.42 -22.44
CA THR A 147 -20.23 -27.66 -23.05
C THR A 147 -20.69 -26.86 -24.28
N ALA A 148 -20.32 -25.58 -24.32
CA ALA A 148 -20.46 -24.73 -25.50
C ALA A 148 -19.35 -24.98 -26.53
N GLY A 149 -18.28 -25.68 -26.15
CA GLY A 149 -17.17 -25.97 -27.05
C GLY A 149 -16.07 -26.78 -26.36
N VAL A 150 -15.50 -27.73 -27.11
CA VAL A 150 -14.37 -28.54 -26.63
C VAL A 150 -13.07 -27.80 -26.92
N ASP A 151 -12.14 -27.82 -25.97
CA ASP A 151 -10.85 -27.12 -26.04
C ASP A 151 -11.00 -25.61 -26.24
N ALA A 152 -10.94 -24.86 -25.14
CA ALA A 152 -11.04 -23.41 -25.15
C ALA A 152 -9.95 -22.73 -25.99
N LEU A 153 -8.75 -23.29 -26.04
CA LEU A 153 -7.63 -22.69 -26.77
C LEU A 153 -7.77 -22.86 -28.30
N GLY A 154 -8.68 -23.72 -28.76
CA GLY A 154 -9.05 -23.88 -30.17
C GLY A 154 -10.24 -23.02 -30.60
N GLN A 155 -10.86 -22.27 -29.69
CA GLN A 155 -12.00 -21.39 -30.02
C GLN A 155 -11.52 -20.09 -30.66
N ASN A 156 -12.31 -19.53 -31.59
CA ASN A 156 -11.99 -18.30 -32.33
C ASN A 156 -12.92 -17.13 -31.98
N ASP A 157 -13.66 -17.25 -30.88
CA ASP A 157 -14.68 -16.31 -30.43
C ASP A 157 -14.27 -15.53 -29.16
N TRP A 158 -12.98 -15.55 -28.79
CA TRP A 158 -12.53 -14.93 -27.53
C TRP A 158 -12.84 -13.45 -27.46
N GLN A 159 -12.73 -12.73 -28.58
CA GLN A 159 -13.02 -11.30 -28.66
C GLN A 159 -14.50 -10.98 -28.44
N GLN A 160 -15.41 -11.91 -28.71
CA GLN A 160 -16.86 -11.71 -28.63
C GLN A 160 -17.39 -11.87 -27.21
N HIS A 161 -16.53 -12.29 -26.28
CA HIS A 161 -16.90 -12.67 -24.94
C HIS A 161 -16.09 -11.93 -23.89
N ASN A 162 -16.71 -11.72 -22.73
CA ASN A 162 -15.99 -11.36 -21.53
C ASN A 162 -15.55 -12.66 -20.82
N ASN A 163 -14.28 -13.03 -20.99
CA ASN A 163 -13.78 -14.37 -20.70
C ASN A 163 -13.41 -14.52 -19.22
N PHE A 164 -14.02 -15.47 -18.52
CA PHE A 164 -13.51 -15.96 -17.24
C PHE A 164 -12.59 -17.16 -17.47
N ILE A 165 -11.42 -17.18 -16.84
CA ILE A 165 -10.39 -18.18 -17.11
C ILE A 165 -9.74 -18.65 -15.81
N ASN A 166 -9.90 -19.95 -15.50
CA ASN A 166 -9.20 -20.61 -14.40
C ASN A 166 -8.44 -21.85 -14.91
N PRO A 167 -7.33 -21.66 -15.66
CA PRO A 167 -6.68 -22.75 -16.35
C PRO A 167 -5.71 -23.51 -15.41
N PRO A 168 -5.41 -24.78 -15.70
CA PRO A 168 -4.21 -25.42 -15.18
C PRO A 168 -2.97 -24.55 -15.46
N PHE A 169 -2.12 -24.29 -14.47
CA PHE A 169 -1.08 -23.25 -14.57
C PHE A 169 -0.08 -23.44 -15.72
N ARG A 170 0.14 -24.69 -16.14
CA ARG A 170 0.96 -25.02 -17.33
C ARG A 170 0.40 -24.45 -18.64
N LEU A 171 -0.88 -24.11 -18.70
CA LEU A 171 -1.56 -23.58 -19.88
C LEU A 171 -1.64 -22.04 -19.87
N VAL A 172 -1.20 -21.37 -18.80
CA VAL A 172 -1.26 -19.90 -18.70
C VAL A 172 -0.57 -19.25 -19.90
N ALA A 173 0.61 -19.74 -20.30
CA ALA A 173 1.28 -19.22 -21.49
C ALA A 173 0.37 -19.27 -22.73
N ARG A 174 -0.22 -20.43 -23.04
CA ARG A 174 -1.12 -20.59 -24.19
C ARG A 174 -2.38 -19.74 -24.10
N VAL A 175 -2.91 -19.51 -22.90
CA VAL A 175 -4.03 -18.59 -22.67
C VAL A 175 -3.63 -17.17 -23.07
N LEU A 176 -2.46 -16.69 -22.65
CA LEU A 176 -1.98 -15.37 -23.04
C LEU A 176 -1.79 -15.27 -24.55
N ASP A 177 -1.34 -16.35 -25.22
CA ASP A 177 -1.25 -16.38 -26.68
C ASP A 177 -2.63 -16.21 -27.33
N ALA A 178 -3.66 -16.92 -26.83
CA ALA A 178 -5.03 -16.80 -27.33
C ALA A 178 -5.61 -15.40 -27.12
N VAL A 179 -5.44 -14.84 -25.92
CA VAL A 179 -5.89 -13.48 -25.57
C VAL A 179 -5.27 -12.44 -26.49
N GLN A 180 -3.96 -12.50 -26.73
CA GLN A 180 -3.28 -11.56 -27.64
C GLN A 180 -3.67 -11.78 -29.11
N ALA A 181 -3.67 -13.03 -29.58
CA ALA A 181 -3.95 -13.34 -30.98
C ALA A 181 -5.36 -12.92 -31.40
N GLN A 182 -6.33 -13.00 -30.49
CA GLN A 182 -7.72 -12.63 -30.75
C GLN A 182 -8.08 -11.25 -30.19
N ARG A 183 -7.12 -10.49 -29.64
CA ARG A 183 -7.34 -9.18 -29.00
C ARG A 183 -8.50 -9.20 -28.01
N ALA A 184 -8.55 -10.25 -27.21
CA ALA A 184 -9.64 -10.48 -26.27
C ALA A 184 -9.36 -9.80 -24.93
N GLU A 185 -10.43 -9.54 -24.19
CA GLU A 185 -10.33 -9.21 -22.77
C GLU A 185 -10.69 -10.43 -21.92
N ALA A 186 -10.00 -10.58 -20.80
CA ALA A 186 -10.23 -11.70 -19.91
C ALA A 186 -9.93 -11.39 -18.45
N THR A 187 -10.56 -12.15 -17.58
CA THR A 187 -10.21 -12.25 -16.17
C THR A 187 -9.58 -13.61 -15.93
N LEU A 188 -8.27 -13.61 -15.72
CA LEU A 188 -7.46 -14.81 -15.54
C LEU A 188 -7.12 -15.03 -14.06
N ILE A 189 -7.44 -16.22 -13.56
CA ILE A 189 -6.99 -16.67 -12.24
C ILE A 189 -5.61 -17.31 -12.37
N ALA A 190 -4.60 -16.69 -11.74
CA ALA A 190 -3.22 -17.17 -11.77
C ALA A 190 -2.44 -16.78 -10.50
N PRO A 191 -1.48 -17.60 -10.06
CA PRO A 191 -0.62 -17.27 -8.92
C PRO A 191 0.44 -16.23 -9.29
N MET A 192 0.90 -15.47 -8.31
CA MET A 192 2.07 -14.59 -8.45
C MET A 192 3.35 -15.43 -8.31
N LEU A 193 3.94 -15.88 -9.44
CA LEU A 193 5.15 -16.70 -9.46
C LEU A 193 6.25 -16.05 -10.33
N PRO A 194 7.12 -15.19 -9.74
CA PRO A 194 8.16 -14.46 -10.49
C PRO A 194 9.10 -15.33 -11.32
N GLY A 195 9.35 -16.57 -10.91
CA GLY A 195 10.22 -17.50 -11.64
C GLY A 195 9.60 -18.14 -12.88
N GLN A 196 8.31 -17.89 -13.19
CA GLN A 196 7.65 -18.51 -14.34
C GLN A 196 7.83 -17.67 -15.62
N PRO A 197 8.14 -18.29 -16.79
CA PRO A 197 8.38 -17.56 -18.04
C PRO A 197 7.23 -16.67 -18.51
N TRP A 198 5.99 -17.05 -18.18
CA TRP A 198 4.78 -16.30 -18.56
C TRP A 198 4.49 -15.11 -17.64
N MET A 199 5.15 -14.97 -16.50
CA MET A 199 4.83 -13.99 -15.47
C MET A 199 4.99 -12.53 -15.95
N GLU A 200 6.13 -12.24 -16.59
CA GLU A 200 6.39 -10.89 -17.12
C GLU A 200 5.43 -10.53 -18.25
N ARG A 201 5.01 -11.52 -19.04
CA ARG A 201 4.00 -11.31 -20.09
C ARG A 201 2.63 -11.05 -19.49
N LEU A 202 2.24 -11.80 -18.47
CA LEU A 202 0.99 -11.57 -17.74
C LEU A 202 0.93 -10.15 -17.17
N ARG A 203 2.02 -9.67 -16.56
CA ARG A 203 2.11 -8.30 -16.03
C ARG A 203 1.92 -7.25 -17.12
N ARG A 204 2.55 -7.42 -18.29
CA ARG A 204 2.41 -6.49 -19.41
C ARG A 204 0.98 -6.43 -19.97
N LEU A 205 0.28 -7.57 -20.01
CA LEU A 205 -1.10 -7.64 -20.50
C LEU A 205 -2.13 -7.20 -19.46
N SER A 206 -1.72 -7.03 -18.19
CA SER A 206 -2.61 -6.61 -17.11
C SER A 206 -3.01 -5.15 -17.29
N VAL A 207 -4.31 -4.88 -17.37
CA VAL A 207 -4.83 -3.51 -17.57
C VAL A 207 -5.00 -2.74 -16.26
N CYS A 208 -5.01 -3.45 -15.13
CA CYS A 208 -5.08 -2.88 -13.79
C CYS A 208 -4.27 -3.72 -12.79
N PRO A 209 -4.06 -3.23 -11.55
CA PRO A 209 -3.50 -4.05 -10.48
C PRO A 209 -4.34 -5.32 -10.25
N PRO A 210 -3.71 -6.49 -10.05
CA PRO A 210 -4.43 -7.74 -9.87
C PRO A 210 -5.15 -7.81 -8.52
N LEU A 211 -6.34 -8.39 -8.50
CA LEU A 211 -7.13 -8.57 -7.29
C LEU A 211 -6.63 -9.81 -6.54
N ARG A 212 -6.20 -9.64 -5.28
CA ARG A 212 -5.84 -10.78 -4.43
C ARG A 212 -7.10 -11.57 -4.08
N LEU A 213 -7.06 -12.88 -4.30
CA LEU A 213 -8.13 -13.78 -3.90
C LEU A 213 -7.97 -14.23 -2.44
N PRO A 214 -9.04 -14.73 -1.80
CA PRO A 214 -8.95 -15.35 -0.48
C PRO A 214 -7.90 -16.47 -0.44
N PRO A 215 -7.41 -16.84 0.76
CA PRO A 215 -6.48 -17.95 0.91
C PRO A 215 -6.96 -19.21 0.19
N VAL A 216 -6.03 -19.97 -0.39
CA VAL A 216 -6.33 -21.20 -1.15
C VAL A 216 -7.15 -22.24 -0.37
N THR A 217 -7.11 -22.19 0.96
CA THR A 217 -7.95 -23.03 1.84
C THR A 217 -9.43 -22.69 1.80
N GLN A 218 -9.79 -21.48 1.36
CA GLN A 218 -11.16 -21.01 1.15
C GLN A 218 -11.51 -20.95 -0.34
N ALA A 219 -10.58 -20.51 -1.19
CA ALA A 219 -10.83 -20.28 -2.61
C ALA A 219 -10.75 -21.55 -3.47
N CYS A 220 -9.96 -22.55 -3.08
CA CYS A 220 -9.83 -23.80 -3.84
C CYS A 220 -10.62 -24.91 -3.14
N ILE A 221 -11.71 -25.37 -3.76
CA ILE A 221 -12.60 -26.39 -3.17
C ILE A 221 -12.31 -27.74 -3.86
N PRO A 222 -11.96 -28.80 -3.12
CA PRO A 222 -11.83 -30.15 -3.67
C PRO A 222 -13.16 -30.65 -4.24
N LEU A 223 -13.13 -31.38 -5.35
CA LEU A 223 -14.35 -31.94 -5.95
C LEU A 223 -14.90 -33.13 -5.16
N LEU A 224 -14.05 -33.81 -4.40
CA LEU A 224 -14.43 -34.93 -3.53
C LEU A 224 -14.01 -34.63 -2.09
N PRO A 225 -14.80 -35.05 -1.06
CA PRO A 225 -14.53 -34.74 0.35
C PRO A 225 -13.14 -35.12 0.87
N HIS A 226 -12.52 -36.16 0.29
CA HIS A 226 -11.20 -36.66 0.71
C HIS A 226 -10.09 -36.37 -0.31
N GLN A 227 -10.38 -35.61 -1.37
CA GLN A 227 -9.39 -35.29 -2.38
C GLN A 227 -8.39 -34.27 -1.82
N GLN A 228 -7.13 -34.67 -1.76
CA GLN A 228 -6.05 -33.73 -1.49
C GLN A 228 -5.73 -32.96 -2.77
N ILE A 229 -5.93 -31.66 -2.73
CA ILE A 229 -5.54 -30.75 -3.81
C ILE A 229 -4.20 -30.10 -3.49
N GLU A 230 -3.38 -29.92 -4.51
CA GLU A 230 -2.04 -29.34 -4.35
C GLU A 230 -2.07 -27.94 -3.70
N PRO A 231 -3.01 -27.02 -4.04
CA PRO A 231 -3.06 -25.70 -3.41
C PRO A 231 -3.21 -25.75 -1.89
N HIS A 232 -3.87 -26.77 -1.33
CA HIS A 232 -4.00 -26.93 0.13
C HIS A 232 -2.72 -27.41 0.81
N ARG A 233 -1.84 -28.10 0.06
CA ARG A 233 -0.53 -28.53 0.56
C ARG A 233 0.46 -27.37 0.63
N ASN A 234 0.33 -26.37 -0.27
CA ASN A 234 1.17 -25.19 -0.29
C ASN A 234 0.41 -23.92 0.11
N ARG A 235 0.16 -23.74 1.41
CA ARG A 235 -0.59 -22.59 1.96
C ARG A 235 0.05 -21.21 1.71
N ARG A 236 1.30 -21.16 1.22
CA ARG A 236 1.96 -19.91 0.82
C ARG A 236 1.51 -19.45 -0.57
N TRP A 237 0.83 -20.30 -1.33
CA TRP A 237 0.30 -19.92 -2.62
C TRP A 237 -0.76 -18.84 -2.46
N THR A 238 -0.53 -17.75 -3.18
CA THR A 238 -1.48 -16.64 -3.27
C THR A 238 -1.96 -16.57 -4.70
N LEU A 239 -3.28 -16.69 -4.87
CA LEU A 239 -3.94 -16.56 -6.16
C LEU A 239 -4.43 -15.13 -6.35
N PHE A 240 -4.46 -14.73 -7.62
CA PHE A 240 -4.91 -13.41 -8.02
C PHE A 240 -5.82 -13.54 -9.23
N ALA A 241 -6.79 -12.65 -9.33
CA ALA A 241 -7.53 -12.39 -10.55
C ALA A 241 -6.88 -11.23 -11.31
N TRP A 242 -6.44 -11.51 -12.53
CA TRP A 242 -5.78 -10.56 -13.43
C TRP A 242 -6.76 -10.15 -14.51
N ARG A 243 -7.12 -8.87 -14.57
CA ARG A 243 -7.80 -8.33 -15.75
C ARG A 243 -6.75 -8.09 -16.82
N ILE A 244 -6.86 -8.79 -17.94
CA ILE A 244 -5.90 -8.74 -19.04
C ILE A 244 -6.59 -8.37 -20.35
N SER A 245 -5.85 -7.68 -21.22
CA SER A 245 -6.30 -7.35 -22.57
C SER A 245 -5.21 -7.69 -23.58
N GLY A 246 -5.64 -8.26 -24.71
CA GLY A 246 -4.79 -8.50 -25.87
C GLY A 246 -4.71 -7.33 -26.84
N GLU A 247 -5.44 -6.23 -26.60
CA GLU A 247 -5.36 -5.03 -27.41
C GLU A 247 -3.96 -4.37 -27.27
N PRO A 248 -3.40 -3.78 -28.34
CA PRO A 248 -2.17 -3.01 -28.24
C PRO A 248 -2.40 -1.78 -27.34
N GLY A 249 -1.66 -1.69 -26.23
CA GLY A 249 -1.65 -0.53 -25.34
C GLY A 249 -0.87 0.66 -25.88
#